data_AF-B0Y9C3-F1
#
_entry.id   AF-B0Y9C3-F1
#
_cell.length_a   1.000
_cell.length_b   1.000
_cell.length_c   1.000
_cell.angle_alpha   90.00
_cell.angle_beta   90.00
_cell.angle_gamma   90.00
#
_symmetry.space_group_name_H-M   'P 1'
#
loop_
_entity.id
_entity.type
_entity.pdbx_description
1 polymer ?
#
loop_
_entity_poly.entity_id
_entity_poly.type
_entity_poly.pdbx_seq_one_letter_code
_entity_poly.pdbx_strand_id
1 'polypeptide(L)'
;MPLIVKFPKFHPLSIYTLIIIIIIIIIIIVIIIIIIIIMASGLIFDPLQLLRVAPLATSTGSLVHALVELFSNSAFLQPSIRKPSDAVLPKWYSYVFNRQIVSVLALNLTTISTGISNILLSRSRSALPLSRTTFYWAGVAGAVAHLFFVPFVAPRIQRIVEDSNANGPTVDMEDWLGFHRIRMLVADLPAWLAFAGAVMVV
;
A
#
# COMPACT_ATOMS: atom_id res chain seq x y z
N MET A 1 24.14 -41.67 -25.98
CA MET A 1 24.52 -40.46 -26.75
C MET A 1 24.24 -39.25 -25.85
N PRO A 2 25.24 -38.45 -25.44
CA PRO A 2 25.02 -37.37 -24.47
C PRO A 2 24.46 -36.12 -25.15
N LEU A 3 23.45 -35.50 -24.55
CA LEU A 3 22.90 -34.20 -24.95
C LEU A 3 23.88 -33.08 -24.57
N ILE A 4 24.66 -32.60 -25.53
CA ILE A 4 25.49 -31.41 -25.37
C ILE A 4 24.57 -30.19 -25.42
N VAL A 5 24.28 -29.59 -24.26
CA VAL A 5 23.61 -28.29 -24.16
C VAL A 5 24.59 -27.22 -24.65
N LYS A 6 24.34 -26.66 -25.84
CA LYS A 6 25.09 -25.50 -26.35
C LYS A 6 24.61 -24.25 -25.60
N PHE A 7 25.45 -23.71 -24.71
CA PHE A 7 25.24 -22.38 -24.17
C PHE A 7 25.41 -21.33 -25.29
N PRO A 8 24.57 -20.28 -25.33
CA PRO A 8 24.75 -19.19 -26.29
C PRO A 8 26.11 -18.51 -26.05
N LYS A 9 26.86 -18.29 -27.13
CA LYS A 9 28.09 -17.50 -27.09
C LYS A 9 27.73 -16.06 -26.76
N PHE A 10 28.10 -15.58 -25.57
CA PHE A 10 28.04 -14.16 -25.25
C PHE A 10 29.03 -13.42 -26.15
N HIS A 11 28.51 -12.62 -27.08
CA HIS A 11 29.35 -11.69 -27.82
C HIS A 11 29.74 -10.54 -26.88
N PRO A 12 31.05 -10.20 -26.76
CA PRO A 12 31.45 -9.06 -25.96
C PRO A 12 30.76 -7.82 -26.52
N LEU A 13 30.14 -7.03 -25.63
CA LEU A 13 29.53 -5.76 -25.99
C LEU A 13 30.57 -4.92 -26.75
N SER A 14 30.16 -4.32 -27.86
CA SER A 14 31.06 -3.42 -28.58
C SER A 14 31.50 -2.29 -27.63
N ILE A 15 32.72 -1.78 -27.82
CA ILE A 15 33.24 -0.68 -27.00
C ILE A 15 32.29 0.52 -27.01
N TYR A 16 31.60 0.77 -28.13
CA TYR A 16 30.56 1.78 -28.27
C TYR A 16 29.33 1.52 -27.40
N THR A 17 28.87 0.27 -27.32
CA THR A 17 27.75 -0.12 -26.45
C THR A 17 28.10 0.06 -24.97
N LEU A 18 29.33 -0.29 -24.58
CA LEU A 18 29.81 -0.10 -23.22
C LEU A 18 29.89 1.39 -22.85
N ILE A 19 30.42 2.22 -23.77
CA ILE A 19 30.48 3.67 -23.60
C ILE A 19 29.07 4.27 -23.43
N ILE A 20 28.10 3.86 -24.26
CA ILE A 20 26.71 4.33 -24.15
C ILE A 20 26.10 3.96 -22.80
N ILE A 21 26.29 2.72 -22.33
CA ILE A 21 25.78 2.27 -21.02
C ILE A 21 26.40 3.10 -19.89
N ILE A 22 27.72 3.34 -19.92
CA ILE A 22 28.41 4.14 -18.92
C ILE A 22 27.87 5.58 -18.91
N ILE A 23 27.68 6.19 -20.08
CA ILE A 23 27.12 7.54 -20.20
C ILE A 23 25.70 7.59 -19.61
N ILE A 24 24.84 6.61 -19.91
CA ILE A 24 23.49 6.53 -19.36
C ILE A 24 23.52 6.42 -17.83
N ILE A 25 24.40 5.56 -17.28
CA ILE A 25 24.55 5.39 -15.82
C ILE A 25 25.00 6.70 -15.17
N ILE A 26 25.98 7.39 -15.76
CA ILE A 26 26.48 8.68 -15.25
C ILE A 26 25.35 9.73 -15.27
N ILE A 27 24.59 9.81 -16.36
CA ILE A 27 23.45 10.74 -16.47
C ILE A 27 22.41 10.44 -15.39
N ILE A 28 22.06 9.16 -15.17
CA ILE A 28 21.10 8.77 -14.11
C ILE A 28 21.62 9.17 -12.72
N ILE A 29 22.90 8.90 -12.43
CA ILE A 29 23.51 9.25 -11.14
C ILE A 29 23.49 10.78 -10.94
N VAL A 30 23.85 11.55 -11.96
CA VAL A 30 23.84 13.02 -11.91
C VAL A 30 22.42 13.54 -11.67
N ILE A 31 21.41 12.99 -12.34
CA ILE A 31 20.01 13.36 -12.11
C ILE A 31 19.58 13.05 -10.67
N ILE A 32 19.92 11.87 -10.15
CA ILE A 32 19.62 11.49 -8.76
C ILE A 32 20.29 12.46 -7.77
N ILE A 33 21.56 12.79 -7.97
CA ILE A 33 22.30 13.73 -7.13
C ILE A 33 21.67 15.12 -7.16
N ILE A 34 21.30 15.61 -8.35
CA ILE A 34 20.63 16.92 -8.51
C ILE A 34 19.29 16.92 -7.77
N ILE A 35 18.49 15.85 -7.88
CA ILE A 35 17.23 15.72 -7.13
C ILE A 35 17.48 15.76 -5.62
N ILE A 36 18.49 15.02 -5.13
CA ILE A 36 18.86 15.01 -3.71
C ILE A 36 19.30 16.40 -3.24
N ILE A 37 20.13 17.11 -4.02
CA ILE A 37 20.60 18.46 -3.69
C ILE A 37 19.43 19.45 -3.66
N ILE A 38 18.52 19.38 -4.64
CA ILE A 38 17.31 20.21 -4.68
C ILE A 38 16.43 19.95 -3.44
N MET A 39 16.23 18.68 -3.07
CA MET A 39 15.50 18.30 -1.86
C MET A 39 16.19 18.75 -0.57
N ALA A 40 17.51 18.64 -0.48
CA ALA A 40 18.27 19.07 0.70
C ALA A 40 18.34 20.60 0.84
N SER A 41 18.27 21.34 -0.26
CA SER A 41 18.38 22.80 -0.30
C SER A 41 17.10 23.55 0.08
N GLY A 42 15.94 22.87 0.13
CA GLY A 42 14.65 23.51 0.41
C GLY A 42 14.16 24.47 -0.68
N LEU A 43 14.85 24.56 -1.83
CA LEU A 43 14.53 25.48 -2.93
C LEU A 43 13.20 25.16 -3.64
N ILE A 44 12.80 23.89 -3.64
CA ILE A 44 11.56 23.40 -4.30
C ILE A 44 10.78 22.42 -3.39
N PHE A 45 11.43 21.83 -2.39
CA PHE A 45 10.87 20.72 -1.62
C PHE A 45 11.48 20.68 -0.21
N ASP A 46 10.66 20.89 0.84
CA ASP A 46 11.09 20.77 2.25
C ASP A 46 10.90 19.30 2.69
N PRO A 47 11.98 18.53 2.94
CA PRO A 47 11.88 17.11 3.32
C PRO A 47 11.09 16.90 4.62
N LEU A 48 11.12 17.88 5.52
CA LEU A 48 10.36 17.85 6.77
C LEU A 48 8.87 18.06 6.52
N GLN A 49 8.51 18.93 5.57
CA GLN A 49 7.12 19.06 5.12
C GLN A 49 6.63 17.80 4.42
N LEU A 50 7.44 17.21 3.52
CA LEU A 50 7.07 15.93 2.90
C LEU A 50 6.82 14.88 3.98
N LEU A 51 7.74 14.74 4.94
CA LEU A 51 7.58 13.78 6.03
C LEU A 51 6.28 14.02 6.81
N ARG A 52 5.92 15.29 7.08
CA ARG A 52 4.68 15.66 7.80
C ARG A 52 3.42 15.28 7.04
N VAL A 53 3.38 15.46 5.73
CA VAL A 53 2.18 15.15 4.93
C VAL A 53 2.14 13.70 4.46
N ALA A 54 3.26 12.97 4.50
CA ALA A 54 3.36 11.60 4.01
C ALA A 54 2.33 10.64 4.66
N PRO A 55 2.11 10.62 5.99
CA PRO A 55 1.10 9.75 6.60
C PRO A 55 -0.32 10.02 6.09
N LEU A 56 -0.66 11.29 5.85
CA LEU A 56 -1.95 11.66 5.26
C LEU A 56 -2.06 11.19 3.81
N ALA A 57 -1.03 11.40 3.00
CA ALA A 57 -1.02 10.99 1.61
C ALA A 57 -1.13 9.46 1.46
N THR A 58 -0.38 8.70 2.24
CA THR A 58 -0.37 7.24 2.17
C THR A 58 -1.61 6.61 2.80
N SER A 59 -2.16 7.19 3.87
CA SER A 59 -3.46 6.75 4.42
C SER A 59 -4.62 7.09 3.48
N THR A 60 -4.56 8.22 2.75
CA THR A 60 -5.51 8.52 1.66
C THR A 60 -5.44 7.45 0.58
N GLY A 61 -4.23 7.09 0.14
CA GLY A 61 -4.02 6.00 -0.82
C GLY A 61 -4.59 4.67 -0.33
N SER A 62 -4.40 4.35 0.96
CA SER A 62 -4.96 3.14 1.58
C SER A 62 -6.50 3.16 1.60
N LEU A 63 -7.12 4.30 1.96
CA LEU A 63 -8.57 4.44 2.00
C LEU A 63 -9.21 4.37 0.60
N VAL A 64 -8.57 5.00 -0.41
CA VAL A 64 -9.00 4.90 -1.81
C VAL A 64 -8.87 3.46 -2.30
N HIS A 65 -7.76 2.78 -1.99
CA HIS A 65 -7.59 1.36 -2.33
C HIS A 65 -8.70 0.51 -1.71
N ALA A 66 -9.00 0.73 -0.42
CA ALA A 66 -10.06 0.01 0.28
C ALA A 66 -11.46 0.26 -0.32
N LEU A 67 -11.74 1.48 -0.79
CA LEU A 67 -12.99 1.81 -1.51
C LEU A 67 -13.06 1.08 -2.86
N VAL A 68 -11.96 1.06 -3.61
CA VAL A 68 -11.89 0.33 -4.89
C VAL A 68 -12.09 -1.16 -4.69
N GLU A 69 -11.46 -1.75 -3.67
CA GLU A 69 -11.67 -3.15 -3.27
C GLU A 69 -13.15 -3.39 -2.91
N LEU A 70 -13.75 -2.51 -2.13
CA LEU A 70 -15.15 -2.63 -1.73
C LEU A 70 -16.09 -2.63 -2.95
N PHE A 71 -15.94 -1.67 -3.86
CA PHE A 71 -16.82 -1.56 -5.03
C PHE A 71 -16.61 -2.70 -6.02
N SER A 72 -15.36 -2.98 -6.37
CA SER A 72 -15.02 -4.00 -7.37
C SER A 72 -15.48 -5.38 -6.92
N ASN A 73 -15.29 -5.70 -5.64
CA ASN A 73 -15.66 -7.01 -5.14
C ASN A 73 -17.14 -7.14 -4.79
N SER A 74 -17.81 -6.05 -4.39
CA SER A 74 -19.28 -6.05 -4.23
C SER A 74 -19.99 -6.32 -5.56
N ALA A 75 -19.36 -6.04 -6.70
CA ALA A 75 -19.93 -6.36 -8.01
C ALA A 75 -20.19 -7.87 -8.19
N PHE A 76 -19.31 -8.74 -7.66
CA PHE A 76 -19.51 -10.20 -7.72
C PHE A 76 -20.69 -10.70 -6.88
N LEU A 77 -21.23 -9.86 -5.99
CA LEU A 77 -22.36 -10.20 -5.12
C LEU A 77 -23.70 -9.70 -5.64
N GLN A 78 -23.72 -9.05 -6.81
CA GLN A 78 -24.98 -8.58 -7.41
C GLN A 78 -25.92 -9.77 -7.66
N PRO A 79 -27.21 -9.68 -7.28
CA PRO A 79 -28.14 -10.81 -7.34
C PRO A 79 -28.20 -11.50 -8.71
N SER A 80 -28.11 -10.72 -9.80
CA SER A 80 -28.17 -11.22 -11.18
C SER A 80 -26.95 -12.05 -11.61
N ILE A 81 -25.79 -11.84 -10.99
CA ILE A 81 -24.53 -12.50 -11.37
C ILE A 81 -23.86 -13.26 -10.22
N ARG A 82 -24.47 -13.30 -9.03
CA ARG A 82 -23.88 -13.93 -7.84
C ARG A 82 -23.55 -15.41 -8.09
N LYS A 83 -24.52 -16.21 -8.56
CA LYS A 83 -24.26 -17.63 -8.83
C LYS A 83 -23.23 -17.87 -9.94
N PRO A 84 -23.30 -17.18 -11.10
CA PRO A 84 -22.22 -17.23 -12.10
C PRO A 84 -20.84 -16.80 -11.57
N SER A 85 -20.79 -15.87 -10.61
CA SER A 85 -19.53 -15.37 -10.04
C SER A 85 -18.77 -16.44 -9.26
N ASP A 86 -19.47 -17.44 -8.70
CA ASP A 86 -18.83 -18.58 -8.00
C ASP A 86 -17.76 -19.25 -8.89
N ALA A 87 -18.00 -19.37 -10.19
CA ALA A 87 -17.08 -20.03 -11.13
C ALA A 87 -15.83 -19.19 -11.46
N VAL A 88 -15.88 -17.87 -11.26
CA VAL A 88 -14.82 -16.94 -11.67
C VAL A 88 -13.99 -16.47 -10.48
N LEU A 89 -14.62 -16.34 -9.31
CA LEU A 89 -14.02 -15.77 -8.12
C LEU A 89 -12.68 -16.39 -7.73
N PRO A 90 -12.53 -17.73 -7.64
CA PRO A 90 -11.29 -18.34 -7.18
C PRO A 90 -10.08 -18.00 -8.07
N LYS A 91 -10.29 -18.05 -9.40
CA LYS A 91 -9.26 -17.71 -10.39
C LYS A 91 -8.95 -16.22 -10.41
N TRP A 92 -9.97 -15.37 -10.26
CA TRP A 92 -9.78 -13.93 -10.18
C TRP A 92 -8.97 -13.54 -8.94
N TYR A 93 -9.35 -14.07 -7.76
CA TYR A 93 -8.71 -13.73 -6.50
C TYR A 93 -7.28 -14.24 -6.38
N SER A 94 -7.00 -15.46 -6.85
CA SER A 94 -5.62 -15.99 -6.87
C SER A 94 -4.65 -15.10 -7.68
N TYR A 95 -5.15 -14.39 -8.69
CA TYR A 95 -4.35 -13.44 -9.47
C TYR A 95 -4.26 -12.05 -8.85
N VAL A 96 -5.41 -11.47 -8.45
CA VAL A 96 -5.49 -10.07 -8.03
C VAL A 96 -4.99 -9.87 -6.60
N PHE A 97 -5.30 -10.79 -5.68
CA PHE A 97 -4.98 -10.64 -4.26
C PHE A 97 -3.48 -10.46 -4.00
N ASN A 98 -2.64 -11.27 -4.65
CA ASN A 98 -1.18 -11.20 -4.49
C ASN A 98 -0.59 -9.85 -4.91
N ARG A 99 -1.25 -9.12 -5.81
CA ARG A 99 -0.83 -7.78 -6.22
C ARG A 99 -1.33 -6.72 -5.25
N GLN A 100 -2.58 -6.84 -4.83
CA GLN A 100 -3.19 -5.90 -3.88
C GLN A 100 -2.48 -5.92 -2.53
N ILE A 101 -2.11 -7.10 -2.01
CA ILE A 101 -1.44 -7.19 -0.71
C ILE A 101 -0.11 -6.43 -0.70
N VAL A 102 0.64 -6.39 -1.80
CA VAL A 102 1.88 -5.61 -1.91
C VAL A 102 1.57 -4.11 -1.76
N SER A 103 0.54 -3.61 -2.44
CA SER A 103 0.11 -2.21 -2.32
C SER A 103 -0.37 -1.89 -0.91
N VAL A 104 -1.19 -2.76 -0.29
CA VAL A 104 -1.69 -2.57 1.07
C VAL A 104 -0.55 -2.54 2.08
N LEU A 105 0.41 -3.46 1.97
CA LEU A 105 1.57 -3.51 2.87
C LEU A 105 2.46 -2.28 2.69
N ALA A 106 2.74 -1.87 1.44
CA ALA A 106 3.54 -0.68 1.18
C ALA A 106 2.88 0.58 1.77
N LEU A 107 1.59 0.80 1.49
CA LEU A 107 0.86 1.97 1.99
C LEU A 107 0.78 2.00 3.51
N ASN A 108 0.45 0.87 4.16
CA ASN A 108 0.38 0.80 5.62
C ASN A 108 1.75 0.98 6.27
N LEU A 109 2.79 0.31 5.76
CA LEU A 109 4.13 0.43 6.32
C LEU A 109 4.66 1.86 6.17
N THR A 110 4.45 2.51 5.02
CA THR A 110 4.82 3.91 4.85
C THR A 110 4.03 4.82 5.78
N THR A 111 2.71 4.63 5.91
CA THR A 111 1.86 5.41 6.82
C THR A 111 2.35 5.31 8.27
N ILE A 112 2.56 4.10 8.77
CA ILE A 112 3.02 3.84 10.14
C ILE A 112 4.42 4.42 10.36
N SER A 113 5.37 4.12 9.46
CA SER A 113 6.77 4.54 9.62
C SER A 113 6.93 6.06 9.59
N THR A 114 6.22 6.74 8.67
CA THR A 114 6.26 8.20 8.57
C THR A 114 5.47 8.86 9.72
N GLY A 115 4.38 8.25 10.18
CA GLY A 115 3.63 8.71 11.35
C GLY A 115 4.48 8.65 12.62
N ILE A 116 5.14 7.52 12.86
CA ILE A 116 6.08 7.35 13.98
C ILE A 116 7.25 8.34 13.86
N SER A 117 7.81 8.52 12.67
CA SER A 117 8.90 9.47 12.46
C SER A 117 8.48 10.91 12.80
N ASN A 118 7.26 11.33 12.46
CA ASN A 118 6.73 12.63 12.87
C ASN A 118 6.57 12.75 14.39
N ILE A 119 6.12 11.68 15.07
CA ILE A 119 6.02 11.66 16.53
C ILE A 119 7.40 11.86 17.16
N LEU A 120 8.40 11.10 16.70
CA LEU A 120 9.75 11.13 17.26
C LEU A 120 10.49 12.44 16.98
N LEU A 121 10.23 13.07 15.82
CA LEU A 121 10.82 14.36 15.45
C LEU A 121 10.02 15.56 15.94
N SER A 122 8.86 15.35 16.56
CA SER A 122 8.04 16.44 17.10
C SER A 122 8.74 17.11 18.26
N ARG A 123 9.09 18.39 18.09
CA ARG A 123 9.61 19.26 19.15
C ARG A 123 8.51 19.99 19.94
N SER A 124 7.24 19.73 19.61
CA SER A 124 6.10 20.46 20.17
C SER A 124 5.91 20.15 21.66
N ARG A 125 6.10 21.16 22.51
CA ARG A 125 5.70 21.19 23.92
C ARG A 125 4.32 21.86 24.07
N SER A 126 3.36 21.47 23.22
CA SER A 126 2.00 21.99 23.32
C SER A 126 1.41 21.64 24.69
N ALA A 127 0.96 22.66 25.43
CA ALA A 127 0.24 22.47 26.70
C ALA A 127 -1.24 22.06 26.49
N LEU A 128 -1.73 22.10 25.23
CA LEU A 128 -3.07 21.67 24.88
C LEU A 128 -3.16 20.14 24.76
N PRO A 129 -4.27 19.52 25.20
CA PRO A 129 -4.48 18.07 25.12
C PRO A 129 -4.55 17.55 23.67
N LEU A 130 -5.02 18.39 22.74
CA LEU A 130 -5.02 18.11 21.30
C LEU A 130 -3.86 18.87 20.65
N SER A 131 -2.80 18.13 20.32
CA SER A 131 -1.62 18.64 19.62
C SER A 131 -1.42 17.89 18.29
N ARG A 132 -0.57 18.43 17.40
CA ARG A 132 -0.13 17.71 16.20
C ARG A 132 0.37 16.30 16.52
N THR A 133 1.16 16.15 17.59
CA THR A 133 1.67 14.84 18.04
C THR A 133 0.55 13.92 18.49
N THR A 134 -0.48 14.44 19.18
CA THR A 134 -1.68 13.67 19.57
C THR A 134 -2.38 13.09 18.35
N PHE A 135 -2.55 13.90 17.29
CA PHE A 135 -3.14 13.46 16.04
C PHE A 135 -2.30 12.41 15.32
N TYR A 136 -0.97 12.56 15.28
CA TYR A 136 -0.11 11.50 14.73
C TYR A 136 -0.22 10.19 15.51
N TRP A 137 -0.27 10.24 16.84
CA TRP A 137 -0.47 9.04 17.67
C TRP A 137 -1.80 8.35 17.37
N ALA A 138 -2.90 9.12 17.29
CA ALA A 138 -4.21 8.58 16.94
C ALA A 138 -4.21 7.96 15.53
N GLY A 139 -3.56 8.63 14.56
CA GLY A 139 -3.41 8.13 13.20
C GLY A 139 -2.63 6.82 13.13
N VAL A 140 -1.49 6.74 13.82
CA VAL A 140 -0.67 5.52 13.90
C VAL A 140 -1.44 4.39 14.58
N ALA A 141 -2.18 4.68 15.68
CA ALA A 141 -2.99 3.68 16.36
C ALA A 141 -4.05 3.08 15.42
N GLY A 142 -4.75 3.90 14.65
CA GLY A 142 -5.71 3.41 13.65
C GLY A 142 -5.05 2.61 12.52
N ALA A 143 -3.90 3.07 12.01
CA ALA A 143 -3.15 2.34 10.98
C ALA A 143 -2.61 0.98 11.47
N VAL A 144 -2.22 0.88 12.74
CA VAL A 144 -1.86 -0.42 13.36
C VAL A 144 -3.12 -1.28 13.58
N ALA A 145 -4.23 -0.68 13.99
CA ALA A 145 -5.49 -1.41 14.18
C ALA A 145 -5.99 -2.07 12.89
N HIS A 146 -5.72 -1.50 11.72
CA HIS A 146 -5.94 -2.14 10.42
C HIS A 146 -5.35 -3.55 10.36
N LEU A 147 -4.12 -3.73 10.85
CA LEU A 147 -3.40 -5.01 10.80
C LEU A 147 -4.03 -6.07 11.71
N PHE A 148 -4.75 -5.68 12.76
CA PHE A 148 -5.50 -6.62 13.60
C PHE A 148 -6.69 -7.25 12.88
N PHE A 149 -7.07 -6.76 11.70
CA PHE A 149 -8.09 -7.41 10.89
C PHE A 149 -7.56 -8.62 10.10
N VAL A 150 -6.25 -8.87 10.02
CA VAL A 150 -5.67 -9.99 9.26
C VAL A 150 -6.21 -11.38 9.63
N PRO A 151 -6.42 -11.74 10.92
CA PRO A 151 -7.01 -13.04 11.29
C PRO A 151 -8.45 -13.23 10.80
N PHE A 152 -9.19 -12.13 10.62
CA PHE A 152 -10.50 -12.11 9.98
C PHE A 152 -10.34 -12.00 8.44
N VAL A 153 -9.26 -11.39 8.01
CA VAL A 153 -8.77 -11.28 6.64
C VAL A 153 -8.68 -12.61 5.89
N ALA A 154 -7.60 -13.28 6.26
CA ALA A 154 -6.91 -14.29 5.48
C ALA A 154 -7.70 -15.60 5.33
N PRO A 155 -8.37 -16.16 6.35
CA PRO A 155 -9.06 -17.43 6.19
C PRO A 155 -10.20 -17.37 5.15
N ARG A 156 -10.85 -16.21 4.99
CA ARG A 156 -11.97 -16.02 4.06
C ARG A 156 -11.43 -15.97 2.64
N ILE A 157 -10.35 -15.22 2.44
CA ILE A 157 -9.62 -15.16 1.17
C ILE A 157 -9.09 -16.53 0.75
N GLN A 158 -8.54 -17.29 1.70
CA GLN A 158 -8.07 -18.65 1.44
C GLN A 158 -9.22 -19.53 0.93
N ARG A 159 -10.38 -19.51 1.59
CA ARG A 159 -11.55 -20.29 1.14
C ARG A 159 -12.10 -19.84 -0.21
N ILE A 160 -12.04 -18.55 -0.53
CA ILE A 160 -12.37 -18.02 -1.87
C ILE A 160 -11.43 -18.61 -2.93
N VAL A 161 -10.13 -18.60 -2.66
CA VAL A 161 -9.11 -19.07 -3.62
C VAL A 161 -9.14 -20.59 -3.79
N GLU A 162 -9.36 -21.32 -2.70
CA GLU A 162 -9.42 -22.79 -2.69
C GLU A 162 -10.78 -23.35 -3.11
N ASP A 163 -11.80 -22.50 -3.23
CA ASP A 163 -13.19 -22.89 -3.50
C ASP A 163 -13.69 -24.00 -2.55
N SER A 164 -13.42 -23.82 -1.25
CA SER A 164 -13.59 -24.87 -0.25
C SER A 164 -14.91 -24.80 0.54
N ASN A 165 -15.76 -23.82 0.24
CA ASN A 165 -17.06 -23.65 0.87
C ASN A 165 -18.17 -24.30 0.04
N ALA A 166 -18.92 -25.22 0.63
CA ALA A 166 -20.02 -25.93 -0.05
C ALA A 166 -21.11 -24.99 -0.59
N ASN A 167 -21.27 -23.81 0.01
CA ASN A 167 -22.25 -22.80 -0.44
C ASN A 167 -21.70 -21.88 -1.55
N GLY A 168 -20.43 -22.05 -1.93
CA GLY A 168 -19.74 -21.27 -2.97
C GLY A 168 -18.90 -20.11 -2.42
N PRO A 169 -17.92 -19.63 -3.19
CA PRO A 169 -16.95 -18.62 -2.75
C PRO A 169 -17.57 -17.22 -2.65
N THR A 170 -18.75 -16.97 -3.24
CA THR A 170 -19.46 -15.70 -3.03
C THR A 170 -19.99 -15.52 -1.61
N VAL A 171 -20.18 -16.60 -0.85
CA VAL A 171 -20.51 -16.51 0.59
C VAL A 171 -19.32 -16.00 1.38
N ASP A 172 -18.12 -16.56 1.16
CA ASP A 172 -16.91 -16.09 1.83
C ASP A 172 -16.49 -14.68 1.41
N MET A 173 -16.79 -14.29 0.17
CA MET A 173 -16.63 -12.92 -0.32
C MET A 173 -17.52 -11.92 0.43
N GLU A 174 -18.78 -12.29 0.69
CA GLU A 174 -19.71 -11.46 1.46
C GLU A 174 -19.23 -11.27 2.91
N ASP A 175 -18.79 -12.36 3.54
CA ASP A 175 -18.20 -12.32 4.88
C ASP A 175 -16.95 -11.44 4.92
N TRP A 176 -16.03 -11.63 3.97
CA TRP A 176 -14.82 -10.82 3.83
C TRP A 176 -15.15 -9.33 3.68
N LEU A 177 -16.10 -8.98 2.80
CA LEU A 177 -16.56 -7.61 2.61
C LEU A 177 -17.22 -7.02 3.88
N GLY A 178 -17.86 -7.85 4.71
CA GLY A 178 -18.37 -7.45 6.02
C GLY A 178 -17.26 -6.92 6.92
N PHE A 179 -16.21 -7.72 7.13
CA PHE A 179 -15.05 -7.31 7.93
C PHE A 179 -14.29 -6.14 7.30
N HIS A 180 -14.19 -6.10 5.97
CA HIS A 180 -13.56 -5.00 5.25
C HIS A 180 -14.25 -3.66 5.52
N ARG A 181 -15.59 -3.61 5.48
CA ARG A 181 -16.36 -2.39 5.81
C ARG A 181 -16.15 -1.96 7.26
N ILE A 182 -16.15 -2.92 8.20
CA ILE A 182 -15.90 -2.62 9.62
C ILE A 182 -14.49 -2.04 9.77
N ARG A 183 -13.46 -2.70 9.23
CA ARG A 183 -12.07 -2.22 9.25
C ARG A 183 -11.95 -0.80 8.70
N MET A 184 -12.57 -0.54 7.55
CA MET A 184 -12.59 0.79 6.96
C MET A 184 -13.17 1.84 7.90
N LEU A 185 -14.29 1.51 8.57
CA LEU A 185 -14.98 2.44 9.44
C LEU A 185 -14.26 2.69 10.78
N VAL A 186 -13.66 1.65 11.38
CA VAL A 186 -13.12 1.73 12.75
C VAL A 186 -11.60 1.90 12.81
N ALA A 187 -10.89 1.64 11.71
CA ALA A 187 -9.43 1.79 11.63
C ALA A 187 -9.03 2.79 10.55
N ASP A 188 -9.39 2.54 9.29
CA ASP A 188 -8.85 3.30 8.15
C ASP A 188 -9.33 4.76 8.14
N LEU A 189 -10.64 4.98 8.30
CA LEU A 189 -11.23 6.32 8.29
C LEU A 189 -10.81 7.15 9.52
N PRO A 190 -10.82 6.63 10.76
CA PRO A 190 -10.28 7.34 11.92
C PRO A 190 -8.79 7.67 11.78
N ALA A 191 -7.98 6.75 11.25
CA ALA A 191 -6.57 7.01 10.99
C ALA A 191 -6.37 8.18 10.01
N TRP A 192 -7.10 8.15 8.90
CA TRP A 192 -7.07 9.20 7.89
C TRP A 192 -7.49 10.57 8.45
N LEU A 193 -8.60 10.62 9.19
CA LEU A 193 -9.09 11.85 9.84
C LEU A 193 -8.05 12.40 10.85
N ALA A 194 -7.41 11.52 11.61
CA ALA A 194 -6.37 11.91 12.55
C ALA A 194 -5.15 12.50 11.83
N PHE A 195 -4.67 11.88 10.76
CA PHE A 195 -3.57 12.44 9.96
C PHE A 195 -3.95 13.75 9.27
N ALA A 196 -5.21 13.92 8.84
CA ALA A 196 -5.71 15.20 8.33
C ALA A 196 -5.64 16.27 9.43
N GLY A 197 -6.07 15.94 10.65
CA GLY A 197 -5.92 16.79 11.83
C GLY A 197 -4.47 17.17 12.11
N ALA A 198 -3.53 16.22 12.01
CA ALA A 198 -2.10 16.48 12.23
C ALA A 198 -1.52 17.51 11.22
N VAL A 199 -1.96 17.46 9.96
CA VAL A 199 -1.54 18.40 8.91
C VAL A 199 -2.19 19.78 9.10
N MET A 200 -3.45 19.83 9.55
CA MET A 200 -4.18 21.09 9.74
C MET A 200 -3.78 21.87 11.01
N VAL A 201 -3.28 21.19 12.04
CA VAL A 201 -2.82 21.84 13.28
C VAL A 201 -1.42 22.42 13.04
N VAL A 202 -1.33 23.76 12.98
CA VAL A 202 -0.09 24.54 12.82
C VAL A 202 0.67 24.66 14.14
#